data_AF-A0A6C0LUS8-F1
#
_entry.id   AF-A0A6C0LUS8-F1
#
_cell.length_a   1.000
_cell.length_b   1.000
_cell.length_c   1.000
_cell.angle_alpha   90.00
_cell.angle_beta   90.00
_cell.angle_gamma   90.00
#
_symmetry.space_group_name_H-M   'P 1'
#
loop_
_entity.id
_entity.type
_entity.pdbx_description
1 polymer ?
#
loop_
_entity_poly.entity_id
_entity_poly.type
_entity_poly.pdbx_seq_one_letter_code
_entity_poly.pdbx_strand_id
1 'polypeptide(L)'
;MSIKETINELDKIKTEINRNNSLNRALRQRSKILEEEISSYLETKAPSGVKWGDRSIVLKTSERRPAKSKSAKERDILSLLEEVGINDPHKFYGRIVEAQKGESVEHKKLLIKKIKKNCN
;
A
#
# COMPACT_ATOMS: atom_id res chain seq x y z
N MET A 1 -19.03 23.91 -20.74
CA MET A 1 -18.05 22.81 -20.79
C MET A 1 -18.62 21.69 -21.64
N SER A 2 -17.90 21.29 -22.69
CA SER A 2 -18.24 20.13 -23.49
C SER A 2 -17.68 18.85 -22.86
N ILE A 3 -18.40 17.72 -22.98
CA ILE A 3 -17.90 16.40 -22.53
C ILE A 3 -16.51 16.08 -23.11
N LYS A 4 -16.21 16.58 -24.32
CA LYS A 4 -14.90 16.43 -24.96
C LYS A 4 -13.80 17.16 -24.19
N GLU A 5 -14.08 18.34 -23.67
CA GLU A 5 -13.13 19.12 -22.86
C GLU A 5 -12.87 18.40 -21.53
N THR A 6 -13.92 17.90 -20.88
CA THR A 6 -13.80 17.13 -19.63
C THR A 6 -13.01 15.83 -19.82
N ILE A 7 -13.19 15.13 -20.93
CA ILE A 7 -12.39 13.93 -21.25
C ILE A 7 -10.92 14.30 -21.47
N ASN A 8 -10.65 15.38 -22.21
CA ASN A 8 -9.27 15.84 -22.44
C ASN A 8 -8.59 16.28 -21.14
N GLU A 9 -9.30 16.98 -20.27
CA GLU A 9 -8.82 17.37 -18.94
C GLU A 9 -8.53 16.13 -18.07
N LEU A 10 -9.43 15.15 -18.05
CA LEU A 10 -9.23 13.89 -17.33
C LEU A 10 -7.95 13.16 -17.80
N ASP A 11 -7.69 13.12 -19.10
CA ASP A 11 -6.49 12.49 -19.66
C ASP A 11 -5.21 13.26 -19.29
N LYS A 12 -5.25 14.61 -19.27
CA LYS A 12 -4.14 15.45 -18.78
C LYS A 12 -3.85 15.17 -17.31
N ILE A 13 -4.89 15.16 -16.46
CA ILE A 13 -4.77 14.88 -15.02
C ILE A 13 -4.15 13.49 -14.80
N LYS A 14 -4.63 12.45 -15.50
CA LYS A 14 -4.06 11.10 -15.40
C LYS A 14 -2.58 11.04 -15.79
N THR A 15 -2.20 11.78 -16.83
CA THR A 15 -0.81 11.84 -17.28
C THR A 15 0.08 12.47 -16.22
N GLU A 16 -0.37 13.57 -15.62
CA GLU A 16 0.36 14.26 -14.57
C GLU A 16 0.46 13.44 -13.27
N ILE A 17 -0.61 12.73 -12.89
CA ILE A 17 -0.59 11.77 -11.78
C ILE A 17 0.50 10.71 -12.00
N ASN A 18 0.58 10.14 -13.20
CA ASN A 18 1.58 9.12 -13.52
C ASN A 18 3.00 9.67 -13.45
N ARG A 19 3.22 10.90 -13.97
CA ARG A 19 4.50 11.60 -13.87
C ARG A 19 4.90 11.80 -12.41
N ASN A 20 4.00 12.34 -11.60
CA ASN A 20 4.24 12.60 -10.19
C ASN A 20 4.48 11.31 -9.39
N ASN A 21 3.77 10.22 -9.71
CA ASN A 21 4.02 8.92 -9.11
C ASN A 21 5.43 8.40 -9.40
N SER A 22 5.93 8.57 -10.62
CA SER A 22 7.29 8.21 -10.99
C SER A 22 8.34 9.00 -10.20
N LEU A 23 8.17 10.33 -10.14
CA LEU A 23 9.05 11.22 -9.37
C LEU A 23 9.03 10.88 -7.88
N ASN A 24 7.85 10.70 -7.30
CA ASN A 24 7.68 10.33 -5.90
C ASN A 24 8.32 8.98 -5.58
N ARG A 25 8.30 8.02 -6.51
CA ARG A 25 8.98 6.73 -6.33
C ARG A 25 10.49 6.93 -6.18
N ALA A 26 11.11 7.72 -7.06
CA ALA A 26 12.55 8.01 -6.99
C ALA A 26 12.92 8.76 -5.70
N LEU A 27 12.12 9.76 -5.30
CA LEU A 27 12.34 10.52 -4.07
C LEU A 27 12.22 9.64 -2.82
N ARG A 28 11.22 8.76 -2.75
CA ARG A 28 11.06 7.80 -1.63
C ARG A 28 12.24 6.85 -1.54
N GLN A 29 12.74 6.37 -2.68
CA GLN A 29 13.93 5.52 -2.70
C GLN A 29 15.16 6.27 -2.20
N ARG A 30 15.37 7.52 -2.64
CA ARG A 30 16.50 8.34 -2.18
C ARG A 30 16.40 8.67 -0.69
N SER A 31 15.22 9.01 -0.18
CA SER A 31 14.99 9.25 1.25
C SER A 31 15.37 8.03 2.07
N LYS A 32 14.92 6.84 1.67
CA LYS A 32 15.24 5.59 2.35
C LYS A 32 16.74 5.32 2.40
N ILE A 33 17.46 5.53 1.29
CA ILE A 33 18.92 5.36 1.24
C ILE A 33 19.60 6.32 2.23
N LEU A 34 19.20 7.59 2.26
CA LEU A 34 19.76 8.57 3.19
C LEU A 34 19.47 8.22 4.65
N GLU A 35 18.26 7.73 4.95
CA GLU A 35 17.91 7.25 6.29
C GLU A 35 18.78 6.06 6.71
N GLU A 36 19.02 5.09 5.83
CA GLU A 36 19.90 3.94 6.08
C GLU A 36 21.37 4.36 6.29
N GLU A 37 21.87 5.32 5.50
CA GLU A 37 23.21 5.91 5.66
C GLU A 37 23.36 6.62 7.02
N ILE A 38 22.37 7.44 7.40
CA ILE A 38 22.34 8.14 8.70
C ILE A 38 22.26 7.14 9.85
N SER A 39 21.42 6.10 9.73
CA SER A 39 21.28 5.05 10.75
C SER A 39 22.61 4.35 10.99
N SER A 40 23.26 3.92 9.90
CA SER A 40 24.57 3.24 9.95
C SER A 40 25.66 4.13 10.56
N TYR A 41 25.61 5.45 10.28
CA TYR A 41 26.51 6.42 10.89
C TYR A 41 26.28 6.53 12.41
N LEU A 42 25.03 6.62 12.86
CA LEU A 42 24.70 6.73 14.29
C LEU A 42 25.07 5.45 15.06
N GLU A 43 24.84 4.27 14.48
CA GLU A 43 25.23 3.00 15.11
C GLU A 43 26.75 2.89 15.34
N THR A 44 27.56 3.41 14.41
CA THR A 44 29.02 3.22 14.43
C THR A 44 29.78 4.37 15.09
N LYS A 45 29.33 5.62 14.91
CA LYS A 45 30.12 6.81 15.26
C LYS A 45 29.49 7.68 16.35
N ALA A 46 28.19 7.58 16.59
CA ALA A 46 27.50 8.44 17.55
C ALA A 46 26.23 7.77 18.13
N PRO A 47 26.38 6.71 18.95
CA PRO A 47 25.25 5.91 19.44
C PRO A 47 24.32 6.69 20.38
N SER A 48 24.82 7.76 21.01
CA SER A 48 24.01 8.69 21.82
C SER A 48 23.19 9.68 20.99
N GLY A 49 23.36 9.69 19.66
CA GLY A 49 22.77 10.67 18.75
C GLY A 49 23.67 11.86 18.45
N VAL A 50 23.26 12.67 17.47
CA VAL A 50 23.99 13.85 16.97
C VAL A 50 23.06 15.05 16.95
N LYS A 51 23.57 16.23 17.33
CA LYS A 51 22.92 17.51 17.05
C LYS A 51 23.50 18.10 15.76
N TRP A 52 22.64 18.48 14.84
CA TRP A 52 23.03 19.11 13.58
C TRP A 52 22.11 20.29 13.28
N GLY A 53 22.65 21.50 13.31
CA GLY A 53 21.89 22.74 13.16
C GLY A 53 20.81 22.87 14.24
N ASP A 54 19.56 22.95 13.80
CA ASP A 54 18.36 23.06 14.64
C ASP A 54 17.76 21.69 15.03
N ARG A 55 18.44 20.57 14.74
CA ARG A 55 17.88 19.21 14.90
C ARG A 55 18.73 18.33 15.82
N SER A 56 18.05 17.46 16.55
CA SER A 56 18.66 16.32 17.24
C SER A 56 18.23 15.03 16.56
N ILE A 57 19.21 14.20 16.18
CA ILE A 57 18.99 12.94 15.47
C ILE A 57 19.43 11.82 16.41
N VAL A 58 18.49 10.95 16.77
CA VAL A 58 18.70 9.82 17.68
C VAL A 58 18.10 8.57 17.04
N LEU A 59 18.84 7.46 17.09
CA LEU A 59 18.34 6.18 16.63
C LEU A 59 17.47 5.54 17.73
N LYS A 60 16.21 5.28 17.42
CA LYS A 60 15.29 4.59 18.33
C LYS A 60 14.95 3.22 17.78
N THR A 61 15.37 2.18 18.49
CA THR A 61 14.95 0.80 18.18
C THR A 61 13.59 0.54 18.82
N SER A 62 12.64 0.04 18.05
CA SER A 62 11.35 -0.41 18.55
C SER A 62 11.00 -1.75 17.94
N GLU A 63 10.56 -2.68 18.76
CA GLU A 63 10.08 -3.97 18.27
C GLU A 63 8.69 -3.79 17.65
N ARG A 64 8.54 -4.22 16.39
CA ARG A 64 7.26 -4.25 15.71
C ARG A 64 7.01 -5.64 15.16
N ARG A 65 5.84 -6.19 15.46
CA ARG A 65 5.37 -7.42 14.83
C ARG A 65 4.87 -7.13 13.42
N PRO A 66 5.39 -7.80 12.37
CA PRO A 66 4.92 -7.60 11.02
C PRO A 66 3.47 -8.07 10.89
N ALA A 67 2.70 -7.40 10.03
CA ALA A 67 1.37 -7.87 9.69
C ALA A 67 1.48 -9.17 8.88
N LYS A 68 0.75 -10.21 9.28
CA LYS A 68 0.63 -11.45 8.51
C LYS A 68 -0.07 -11.18 7.17
N SER A 69 0.35 -11.87 6.11
CA SER A 69 -0.35 -11.82 4.82
C SER A 69 -1.76 -12.41 4.93
N LYS A 70 -2.64 -12.11 3.97
CA LYS A 70 -4.01 -12.67 3.96
C LYS A 70 -3.99 -14.20 3.98
N SER A 71 -3.12 -14.82 3.18
CA SER A 71 -2.96 -16.28 3.13
C SER A 71 -2.39 -16.87 4.42
N ALA A 72 -1.50 -16.17 5.11
CA ALA A 72 -1.01 -16.61 6.42
C ALA A 72 -2.11 -16.54 7.48
N LYS A 73 -2.89 -15.44 7.52
CA LYS A 73 -4.03 -15.31 8.43
C LYS A 73 -5.08 -16.38 8.21
N GLU A 74 -5.41 -16.67 6.95
CA GLU A 74 -6.39 -17.69 6.59
C GLU A 74 -5.97 -19.07 7.10
N ARG A 75 -4.73 -19.49 6.84
CA ARG A 75 -4.20 -20.76 7.34
C ARG A 75 -4.26 -20.85 8.87
N ASP A 76 -3.80 -19.81 9.55
CA ASP A 76 -3.80 -19.79 11.03
C ASP A 76 -5.23 -19.90 11.60
N ILE A 77 -6.20 -19.23 10.96
CA ILE A 77 -7.60 -19.31 11.38
C ILE A 77 -8.16 -20.70 11.11
N LEU A 78 -7.89 -21.29 9.94
CA LEU A 78 -8.35 -22.64 9.63
C LEU A 78 -7.79 -23.67 10.63
N SER A 79 -6.49 -23.61 10.94
CA SER A 79 -5.88 -24.47 11.95
C SER A 79 -6.52 -24.27 13.33
N LEU A 80 -6.80 -23.04 13.74
CA LEU A 80 -7.51 -22.77 15.00
C LEU A 80 -8.94 -23.36 15.00
N LEU A 81 -9.67 -23.25 13.89
CA LEU A 81 -11.02 -23.79 13.77
C LEU A 81 -11.01 -25.34 13.81
N GLU A 82 -9.98 -25.97 13.23
CA GLU A 82 -9.74 -27.41 13.34
C GLU A 82 -9.43 -27.83 14.78
N GLU A 83 -8.54 -27.12 15.47
CA GLU A 83 -8.19 -27.37 16.87
C GLU A 83 -9.39 -27.26 17.82
N VAL A 84 -10.32 -26.34 17.52
CA VAL A 84 -11.56 -26.14 18.29
C VAL A 84 -12.64 -27.19 17.93
N GLY A 85 -12.37 -28.07 16.96
CA GLY A 85 -13.24 -29.20 16.62
C GLY A 85 -14.38 -28.85 15.65
N ILE A 86 -14.22 -27.80 14.84
CA ILE A 86 -15.21 -27.48 13.80
C ILE A 86 -15.08 -28.49 12.65
N ASN A 87 -16.15 -29.23 12.38
CA ASN A 87 -16.20 -30.27 11.35
C ASN A 87 -15.91 -29.78 9.92
N ASP A 88 -16.21 -28.51 9.62
CA ASP A 88 -15.94 -27.88 8.32
C ASP A 88 -15.36 -26.46 8.52
N PRO A 89 -14.04 -26.37 8.76
CA PRO A 89 -13.33 -25.11 9.02
C PRO A 89 -13.45 -24.12 7.86
N HIS A 90 -13.39 -24.61 6.61
CA HIS A 90 -13.45 -23.78 5.41
C HIS A 90 -14.80 -23.10 5.25
N LYS A 91 -15.90 -23.85 5.44
CA LYS A 91 -17.24 -23.29 5.37
C LYS A 91 -17.49 -22.28 6.49
N PHE A 92 -16.98 -22.55 7.69
CA PHE A 92 -17.11 -21.61 8.81
C PHE A 92 -16.29 -20.34 8.59
N TYR A 93 -15.06 -20.46 8.11
CA TYR A 93 -14.24 -19.32 7.72
C TYR A 93 -14.93 -18.45 6.66
N GLY A 94 -15.55 -19.07 5.64
CA GLY A 94 -16.36 -18.36 4.66
C GLY A 94 -17.46 -17.50 5.30
N ARG A 95 -18.17 -18.03 6.30
CA ARG A 95 -19.20 -17.28 7.05
C ARG A 95 -18.61 -16.10 7.84
N ILE A 96 -17.44 -16.28 8.45
CA ILE A 96 -16.75 -15.17 9.14
C ILE A 96 -16.42 -14.05 8.15
N VAL A 97 -15.90 -14.41 6.97
CA VAL A 97 -15.56 -13.44 5.93
C VAL A 97 -16.80 -12.71 5.43
N GLU A 98 -17.93 -13.40 5.22
CA GLU A 98 -19.19 -12.75 4.84
C GLU A 98 -19.71 -11.81 5.94
N ALA A 99 -19.65 -12.21 7.21
CA ALA A 99 -20.08 -11.37 8.33
C ALA A 99 -19.22 -10.09 8.51
N GLN A 100 -17.99 -10.09 8.00
CA GLN A 100 -17.11 -8.92 8.01
C GLN A 100 -17.39 -7.94 6.86
N LYS A 101 -18.18 -8.33 5.85
CA LYS A 101 -18.50 -7.43 4.74
C LYS A 101 -19.56 -6.41 5.18
N GLY A 102 -19.35 -5.16 4.78
CA GLY A 102 -20.37 -4.11 4.89
C GLY A 102 -21.48 -4.27 3.86
N GLU A 103 -22.44 -3.36 3.89
CA GLU A 103 -23.54 -3.32 2.93
C GLU A 103 -23.04 -3.18 1.48
N SER A 104 -23.79 -3.76 0.54
CA SER A 104 -23.48 -3.64 -0.87
C SER A 104 -23.72 -2.21 -1.34
N VAL A 105 -22.67 -1.54 -1.81
CA VAL A 105 -22.74 -0.18 -2.38
C VAL A 105 -22.53 -0.26 -3.89
N GLU A 106 -23.46 0.33 -4.65
CA GLU A 106 -23.32 0.42 -6.10
C GLU A 106 -22.23 1.43 -6.49
N HIS A 107 -21.19 0.95 -7.16
CA HIS A 107 -20.14 1.80 -7.70
C HIS A 107 -20.22 1.87 -9.23
N LYS A 108 -20.44 3.08 -9.76
CA LYS A 108 -20.38 3.33 -11.21
C LYS A 108 -18.93 3.59 -11.61
N LYS A 109 -18.41 2.77 -12.53
CA LYS A 109 -17.05 2.92 -13.08
C LYS A 109 -17.11 3.35 -14.55
N LEU A 110 -16.39 4.41 -14.90
CA LEU A 110 -16.25 4.85 -16.29
C LEU A 110 -15.24 3.97 -17.03
N LEU A 111 -15.65 3.41 -18.18
CA LEU A 111 -14.79 2.66 -19.10
C LEU A 111 -14.59 3.46 -20.38
N ILE A 112 -13.44 4.11 -20.53
CA ILE A 112 -13.07 4.86 -21.74
C ILE A 112 -12.07 4.00 -22.53
N LYS A 113 -12.46 3.49 -23.70
CA LYS A 113 -11.61 2.70 -24.60
C LYS A 113 -11.23 3.53 -25.83
N LYS A 114 -9.97 3.48 -26.24
CA LYS A 114 -9.52 4.06 -27.53
C LYS A 114 -9.95 3.13 -28.66
N ILE A 115 -10.75 3.63 -29.60
CA ILE A 115 -11.09 2.91 -30.83
C ILE A 115 -9.93 3.08 -31.80
N LYS A 116 -9.30 1.98 -32.23
CA LYS A 116 -8.33 2.03 -33.34
C LYS A 116 -9.12 2.21 -34.64
N LYS A 117 -8.80 3.24 -35.43
CA LYS A 117 -9.29 3.31 -36.81
C LYS A 117 -8.55 2.26 -37.64
N ASN A 118 -9.27 1.33 -38.25
CA ASN A 118 -8.74 0.56 -39.37
C ASN A 118 -8.63 1.53 -40.54
N CYS A 119 -7.41 1.81 -41.00
CA CYS A 119 -7.19 2.44 -42.29
C CYS A 119 -7.39 1.36 -43.36
N ASN A 120 -8.44 1.51 -44.17
CA ASN A 120 -8.51 0.87 -45.49
C ASN A 120 -7.66 1.67 -46.48
#